data_AF-R8CME3-F1
#
_entry.id   AF-R8CME3-F1
#
_cell.length_a   1.000
_cell.length_b   1.000
_cell.length_c   1.000
_cell.angle_alpha   90.00
_cell.angle_beta   90.00
_cell.angle_gamma   90.00
#
_symmetry.space_group_name_H-M   'P 1'
#
loop_
_entity.id
_entity.type
_entity.pdbx_description
1 polymer ?
#
loop_
_entity_poly.entity_id
_entity_poly.type
_entity_poly.pdbx_seq_one_letter_code
_entity_poly.pdbx_strand_id
1 'polypeptide(L)'
;MKVVSKTKKFEVIHEMTKTGYTVTILCDIAGVTRSGYYKWIKRHTTPSKKQSEDIEIKKKILACHKKLRGIYGYRRIQVWLKATYNLYLNHKRIKD
;
A
#
# COMPACT_ATOMS: atom_id res chain seq x y z
N MET A 1 -16.15 -1.28 19.23
CA MET A 1 -14.84 -1.96 19.06
C MET A 1 -14.24 -1.55 17.71
N LYS A 2 -12.96 -1.12 17.64
CA LYS A 2 -12.31 -0.77 16.37
C LYS A 2 -11.95 -2.05 15.61
N VAL A 3 -12.45 -2.21 14.39
CA VAL A 3 -12.09 -3.35 13.53
C VAL A 3 -10.65 -3.17 13.06
N VAL A 4 -9.77 -4.11 13.45
CA VAL A 4 -8.37 -4.13 13.01
C VAL A 4 -8.30 -4.69 11.58
N SER A 5 -7.61 -3.98 10.68
CA SER A 5 -7.46 -4.42 9.29
C SER A 5 -6.62 -5.69 9.18
N LYS A 6 -6.89 -6.52 8.16
CA LYS A 6 -6.11 -7.75 7.91
C LYS A 6 -4.62 -7.47 7.74
N THR A 7 -4.26 -6.36 7.10
CA THR A 7 -2.86 -5.94 6.92
C THR A 7 -2.13 -5.76 8.25
N LYS A 8 -2.75 -5.06 9.22
CA LYS A 8 -2.17 -4.86 10.55
C LYS A 8 -2.01 -6.17 11.31
N LYS A 9 -2.96 -7.11 11.16
CA LYS A 9 -2.82 -8.45 11.73
C LYS A 9 -1.60 -9.17 11.15
N PHE A 10 -1.39 -9.11 9.84
CA PHE A 10 -0.22 -9.72 9.20
C PHE A 10 1.11 -9.07 9.60
N GLU A 11 1.14 -7.75 9.80
CA GLU A 11 2.33 -7.04 10.32
C GLU A 11 2.72 -7.56 11.70
N VAL A 12 1.77 -7.69 12.63
CA VAL A 12 2.02 -8.23 13.98
C VAL A 12 2.49 -9.69 13.91
N ILE A 13 1.83 -10.53 13.09
CA ILE A 13 2.26 -11.92 12.87
C ILE A 13 3.71 -11.95 12.38
N HIS A 14 4.07 -11.10 11.42
CA HIS A 14 5.42 -11.06 10.88
C HIS A 14 6.46 -10.69 11.95
N GLU A 15 6.20 -9.70 12.79
CA GLU A 15 7.10 -9.34 13.88
C GLU A 15 7.23 -10.46 14.93
N MET A 16 6.11 -11.12 15.29
CA MET A 16 6.13 -12.25 16.22
C MET A 16 6.83 -13.49 15.66
N THR A 17 6.88 -13.67 14.34
CA THR A 17 7.67 -14.77 13.76
C THR A 17 9.17 -14.59 13.97
N LYS A 18 9.66 -13.35 14.08
CA LYS A 18 11.07 -13.06 14.37
C LYS A 18 11.47 -13.42 15.81
N THR A 19 10.51 -13.49 16.73
CA THR A 19 10.73 -13.88 18.13
C THR A 19 10.59 -15.39 18.37
N GLY A 20 10.38 -16.19 17.31
CA GLY A 20 10.40 -17.66 17.34
C GLY A 20 9.01 -18.32 17.37
N TYR A 21 7.92 -17.56 17.33
CA TYR A 21 6.57 -18.13 17.28
C TYR A 21 6.24 -18.70 15.90
N THR A 22 5.49 -19.81 15.88
CA THR A 22 5.09 -20.44 14.62
C THR A 22 3.96 -19.65 13.93
N VAL A 23 4.08 -19.51 12.61
CA VAL A 23 3.09 -18.79 11.76
C VAL A 23 1.68 -19.36 11.94
N THR A 24 1.55 -20.68 12.12
CA THR A 24 0.26 -21.36 12.27
C THR A 24 -0.48 -20.86 13.50
N ILE A 25 0.15 -20.91 14.68
CA ILE A 25 -0.46 -20.46 15.94
C ILE A 25 -0.83 -18.98 15.87
N LEU A 26 0.06 -18.15 15.32
CA LEU A 26 -0.19 -16.72 15.18
C LEU A 26 -1.36 -16.40 14.24
N CYS A 27 -1.50 -17.14 13.14
CA CYS A 27 -2.63 -17.01 12.21
C CYS A 27 -3.95 -17.40 12.87
N ASP A 28 -3.95 -18.50 13.63
CA ASP A 28 -5.13 -19.01 14.33
C ASP A 28 -5.60 -18.01 15.40
N ILE A 29 -4.68 -17.49 16.24
CA ILE A 29 -4.97 -16.46 17.24
C ILE A 29 -5.51 -15.19 16.58
N ALA A 30 -4.91 -14.74 15.48
CA ALA A 30 -5.34 -13.53 14.80
C ALA A 30 -6.63 -13.70 13.98
N GLY A 31 -7.14 -14.93 13.82
CA GLY A 31 -8.30 -15.25 13.00
C GLY A 31 -8.07 -14.92 11.51
N VAL A 32 -6.90 -15.27 10.98
CA VAL A 32 -6.54 -15.09 9.57
C VAL A 32 -6.01 -16.39 8.98
N THR A 33 -6.17 -16.56 7.67
CA THR A 33 -5.66 -17.74 6.97
C THR A 33 -4.15 -17.64 6.73
N ARG A 34 -3.41 -18.73 6.91
CA ARG A 34 -1.98 -18.84 6.55
C ARG A 34 -1.69 -18.43 5.09
N SER A 35 -2.55 -18.84 4.15
CA SER A 35 -2.41 -18.47 2.73
C SER A 35 -2.51 -16.96 2.51
N GLY A 36 -3.36 -16.27 3.28
CA GLY A 36 -3.45 -14.81 3.30
C GLY A 36 -2.17 -14.13 3.80
N TYR A 37 -1.55 -14.67 4.86
CA TYR A 37 -0.27 -14.21 5.38
C TYR A 37 0.85 -14.34 4.35
N TYR A 38 1.03 -15.52 3.74
CA TYR A 38 2.09 -15.70 2.73
C TYR A 38 1.85 -14.86 1.46
N LYS A 39 0.60 -14.67 1.03
CA LYS A 39 0.26 -13.70 -0.04
C LYS A 39 0.60 -12.26 0.34
N TRP A 40 0.47 -11.90 1.61
CA TRP A 40 0.88 -10.58 2.11
C TRP A 40 2.40 -10.45 2.11
N ILE A 41 3.14 -11.46 2.59
CA ILE A 41 4.61 -11.51 2.55
C ILE A 41 5.13 -11.35 1.12
N LYS A 42 4.64 -12.17 0.18
CA LYS A 42 5.08 -12.13 -1.23
C LYS A 42 4.91 -10.74 -1.86
N ARG A 43 3.83 -10.03 -1.53
CA ARG A 43 3.59 -8.66 -2.01
C ARG A 43 4.52 -7.62 -1.41
N HIS A 44 5.06 -7.85 -0.21
CA HIS A 44 5.97 -6.93 0.47
C HIS A 44 7.43 -7.21 0.11
N THR A 45 7.84 -8.47 -0.05
CA THR A 45 9.22 -8.85 -0.35
C THR A 45 9.58 -8.72 -1.82
N THR A 46 8.61 -8.93 -2.72
CA THR A 46 8.85 -8.87 -4.17
C THR A 46 7.72 -8.11 -4.84
N PRO A 47 7.73 -6.77 -4.72
CA PRO A 47 6.79 -5.95 -5.47
C PRO A 47 7.03 -6.15 -6.96
N SER A 48 5.95 -6.39 -7.71
CA SER A 48 6.05 -6.43 -9.17
C SER A 48 6.44 -5.06 -9.72
N LYS A 49 7.00 -5.01 -10.93
CA LYS A 49 7.32 -3.75 -11.62
C LYS A 49 6.16 -2.76 -11.59
N LYS A 50 4.94 -3.25 -11.86
CA LYS A 50 3.71 -2.44 -11.81
C LYS A 50 3.42 -1.89 -10.41
N GLN A 51 3.61 -2.69 -9.37
CA GLN A 51 3.40 -2.24 -7.98
C GLN A 51 4.41 -1.17 -7.59
N SER A 52 5.67 -1.32 -8.00
CA SER A 52 6.69 -0.30 -7.77
C SER A 52 6.35 1.02 -8.46
N GLU A 53 5.90 0.97 -9.72
CA GLU A 53 5.42 2.14 -10.45
C GLU A 53 4.22 2.79 -9.75
N ASP A 54 3.23 2.01 -9.30
CA ASP A 54 2.06 2.52 -8.58
C ASP A 54 2.45 3.19 -7.24
N ILE A 55 3.40 2.62 -6.51
CA ILE A 55 3.95 3.22 -5.28
C ILE A 55 4.61 4.57 -5.58
N GLU A 56 5.40 4.64 -6.65
CA GLU A 56 6.09 5.88 -7.04
C GLU A 56 5.09 6.97 -7.46
N ILE A 57 4.08 6.61 -8.26
CA ILE A 57 2.98 7.50 -8.64
C ILE A 57 2.27 8.03 -7.40
N LYS A 58 1.93 7.14 -6.45
CA LYS A 58 1.25 7.53 -5.21
C LYS A 58 2.09 8.49 -4.37
N LYS A 59 3.42 8.29 -4.31
CA LYS A 59 4.35 9.23 -3.67
C LYS A 59 4.31 10.60 -4.33
N LYS A 60 4.34 10.67 -5.68
CA LYS A 60 4.25 11.94 -6.44
C LYS A 60 2.92 12.67 -6.20
N ILE A 61 1.80 11.93 -6.18
CA ILE A 61 0.48 12.48 -5.85
C ILE A 61 0.46 13.03 -4.42
N LEU A 62 1.00 12.29 -3.45
CA LEU A 62 1.05 12.75 -2.06
C LEU A 62 1.93 14.01 -1.90
N ALA A 63 3.04 14.10 -2.64
CA ALA A 63 3.88 15.30 -2.67
C ALA A 63 3.11 16.51 -3.23
N CYS A 64 2.36 16.33 -4.32
CA CYS A 64 1.45 17.36 -4.86
C CYS A 64 0.45 17.83 -3.81
N HIS A 65 -0.22 16.88 -3.15
CA HIS A 65 -1.23 17.15 -2.14
C HIS A 65 -0.64 17.91 -0.95
N LYS A 66 0.55 17.54 -0.47
CA LYS A 66 1.25 18.26 0.61
C LYS A 66 1.64 19.68 0.19
N LYS A 67 2.23 19.84 -1.00
CA LYS A 67 2.68 21.14 -1.52
C LYS A 67 1.53 22.13 -1.68
N LEU A 68 0.36 21.64 -2.06
CA LEU A 68 -0.81 22.46 -2.41
C LEU A 68 -1.93 22.36 -1.36
N ARG A 69 -1.63 21.85 -0.16
CA ARG A 69 -2.56 21.70 0.96
C ARG A 69 -3.88 20.99 0.59
N GLY A 70 -3.84 20.07 -0.36
CA GLY A 70 -5.01 19.32 -0.83
C GLY A 70 -6.01 20.09 -1.68
N ILE A 71 -5.69 21.30 -2.15
CA ILE A 71 -6.60 22.11 -2.99
C ILE A 71 -6.85 21.45 -4.36
N TYR A 72 -5.92 20.62 -4.82
CA TYR A 72 -5.99 20.01 -6.15
C TYR A 72 -6.80 18.71 -6.12
N GLY A 73 -7.94 18.71 -6.81
CA GLY A 73 -8.63 17.48 -7.18
C GLY A 73 -7.92 16.71 -8.29
N TYR A 74 -8.38 15.49 -8.56
CA TYR A 74 -7.71 14.53 -9.46
C TYR A 74 -7.32 15.10 -10.84
N ARG A 75 -8.17 15.96 -11.44
CA ARG A 75 -7.90 16.56 -12.76
C ARG A 75 -6.73 17.54 -12.73
N ARG A 76 -6.61 18.34 -11.65
CA ARG A 76 -5.48 19.25 -11.45
C ARG A 76 -4.20 18.48 -11.10
N ILE A 77 -4.31 17.41 -10.32
CA ILE A 77 -3.21 16.48 -10.05
C ILE A 77 -2.69 15.86 -11.37
N GLN A 78 -3.59 15.45 -12.27
CA GLN A 78 -3.20 14.90 -13.58
C GLN A 78 -2.40 15.90 -14.42
N VAL A 79 -2.85 17.15 -14.50
CA VAL A 79 -2.12 18.22 -15.20
C VAL A 79 -0.75 18.47 -14.55
N TRP A 80 -0.71 18.50 -13.21
CA TRP A 80 0.53 18.71 -12.47
C TRP A 80 1.55 17.57 -12.68
N LEU A 81 1.10 16.30 -12.68
CA LEU A 81 1.95 15.15 -12.94
C LEU A 81 2.51 15.15 -14.37
N LYS A 82 1.71 15.56 -15.34
CA LYS A 82 2.15 15.76 -16.72
C LYS A 82 3.20 16.88 -16.81
N ALA A 83 2.94 18.04 -16.21
CA ALA A 83 3.85 19.18 -16.28
C ALA A 83 5.16 18.97 -15.53
N THR A 84 5.13 18.26 -14.39
CA THR A 84 6.29 18.13 -13.49
C THR A 84 7.15 16.90 -13.81
N TYR A 85 6.52 15.80 -14.23
CA TYR A 85 7.19 14.51 -14.40
C TYR A 85 7.00 13.89 -15.79
N ASN A 86 6.33 14.59 -16.72
CA ASN A 86 5.95 14.08 -18.03
C ASN A 86 5.18 12.74 -17.97
N LEU A 87 4.40 12.53 -16.89
CA LEU A 87 3.63 11.31 -16.67
C LEU A 87 2.19 11.49 -17.16
N TYR A 88 1.79 10.65 -18.12
CA TYR A 88 0.41 10.56 -18.58
C TYR A 88 -0.31 9.41 -17.89
N LEU A 89 -1.11 9.74 -16.88
CA LEU A 89 -1.88 8.77 -16.11
C LEU A 89 -3.37 8.96 -16.34
N ASN A 90 -4.08 7.84 -16.45
CA ASN A 90 -5.54 7.84 -16.48
C ASN A 90 -6.11 8.26 -15.11
N HIS A 91 -7.20 9.00 -15.11
CA HIS A 91 -7.85 9.52 -13.89
C HIS A 91 -8.19 8.42 -12.86
N LYS A 92 -8.48 7.19 -13.30
CA LYS A 92 -8.69 6.04 -12.40
C LYS A 92 -7.47 5.78 -11.51
N ARG A 93 -6.26 5.80 -12.08
CA ARG A 93 -5.00 5.60 -11.33
C ARG A 93 -4.66 6.73 -10.34
N ILE A 94 -5.34 7.87 -10.44
CA ILE A 94 -5.15 9.02 -9.55
C ILE A 94 -6.23 9.04 -8.46
N LYS A 95 -7.43 8.50 -8.75
CA LYS A 95 -8.59 8.51 -7.84
C LYS A 95 -8.65 7.28 -6.93
N ASP A 96 -8.09 6.14 -7.35
CA ASP A 96 -8.06 4.86 -6.59
C ASP A 96 -7.00 4.85 -5.47
#